data_AF-A0A522CB48-F1
#
_entry.id   AF-A0A522CB48-F1
#
_cell.length_a   1.000
_cell.length_b   1.000
_cell.length_c   1.000
_cell.angle_alpha   90.00
_cell.angle_beta   90.00
_cell.angle_gamma   90.00
#
_symmetry.space_group_name_H-M   'P 1'
#
loop_
_entity.id
_entity.type
_entity.pdbx_description
1 polymer ?
#
loop_
_entity_poly.entity_id
_entity_poly.type
_entity_poly.pdbx_seq_one_letter_code
_entity_poly.pdbx_strand_id
1 'polypeptide(L)'
;MKRIIVACFVFVALTCASLAHADDAKPSKDSLLTAWEQVQKDSSYTVKFEPTKEKDVYDFETTIFPYKGKIKVLNLLIEKKPAHFYEFQEYGDETPEGDYAGIVELELDGIDDKFLRKFSYSYHTWARDNALYYHAETKKWYTPGQWADYKETLKAAKSAATSGAVCGPAKNKEEGPTFLSVLISWFPMLLLIGVWVYFITAMKRAAGKYPNPQIVAAENNTLLKEILEVLKRKS
;
A
#
# COMPACT_ATOMS: atom_id res chain seq x y z
N MET A 1 31.50 -44.02 73.37
CA MET A 1 31.12 -43.91 71.94
C MET A 1 30.26 -42.68 71.78
N LYS A 2 30.78 -41.64 71.11
CA LYS A 2 30.22 -40.28 71.07
C LYS A 2 29.15 -40.17 69.97
N ARG A 3 28.00 -39.61 70.32
CA ARG A 3 26.94 -39.16 69.40
C ARG A 3 27.42 -37.89 68.71
N ILE A 4 27.48 -37.87 67.37
CA ILE A 4 27.68 -36.64 66.61
C ILE A 4 26.54 -36.57 65.58
N ILE A 5 25.59 -35.70 65.90
CA ILE A 5 24.57 -35.19 65.00
C ILE A 5 25.29 -34.20 64.08
N VAL A 6 25.32 -34.45 62.77
CA VAL A 6 25.77 -33.47 61.77
C VAL A 6 24.59 -33.08 60.90
N ALA A 7 24.40 -31.77 60.85
CA ALA A 7 23.27 -31.04 60.36
C ALA A 7 23.07 -31.11 58.84
N CYS A 8 21.80 -30.95 58.48
CA CYS A 8 21.29 -30.55 57.17
C CYS A 8 22.20 -29.57 56.42
N PHE A 9 22.53 -29.91 55.18
CA PHE A 9 22.64 -28.94 54.09
C PHE A 9 22.01 -29.55 52.85
N VAL A 10 20.70 -29.38 52.72
CA VAL A 10 19.99 -29.57 51.46
C VAL A 10 20.42 -28.42 50.56
N PHE A 11 21.37 -28.69 49.66
CA PHE A 11 21.76 -27.77 48.61
C PHE A 11 20.64 -27.78 47.56
N VAL A 12 19.60 -26.97 47.79
CA VAL A 12 18.65 -26.61 46.73
C VAL A 12 19.41 -25.70 45.78
N ALA A 13 20.02 -26.29 44.75
CA ALA A 13 20.48 -25.56 43.59
C ALA A 13 19.24 -25.03 42.87
N LEU A 14 18.76 -23.87 43.32
CA LEU A 14 17.83 -23.04 42.58
C LEU A 14 18.62 -22.55 41.36
N THR A 15 18.67 -23.37 40.32
CA THR A 15 18.96 -22.91 38.98
C THR A 15 17.87 -21.90 38.67
N CYS A 16 18.17 -20.61 38.88
CA CYS A 16 17.53 -19.55 38.13
C CYS A 16 17.79 -19.89 36.67
N ALA A 17 16.87 -20.67 36.08
CA ALA A 17 16.61 -20.57 34.67
C ALA A 17 16.46 -19.08 34.43
N SER A 18 17.43 -18.52 33.73
CA SER A 18 17.30 -17.23 33.12
C SER A 18 15.99 -17.34 32.34
N LEU A 19 14.91 -16.76 32.87
CA LEU A 19 13.83 -16.27 32.04
C LEU A 19 14.52 -15.25 31.16
N ALA A 20 15.09 -15.75 30.05
CA ALA A 20 15.22 -14.98 28.84
C ALA A 20 13.85 -14.33 28.70
N HIS A 21 13.80 -13.04 29.01
CA HIS A 21 12.69 -12.22 28.58
C HIS A 21 12.62 -12.52 27.11
N ALA A 22 11.56 -13.21 26.69
CA ALA A 22 11.28 -13.44 25.29
C ALA A 22 11.39 -12.06 24.67
N ASP A 23 12.38 -11.88 23.78
CA ASP A 23 12.57 -10.64 23.04
C ASP A 23 11.18 -10.15 22.63
N ASP A 24 10.88 -8.89 22.95
CA ASP A 24 9.73 -8.16 22.44
C ASP A 24 9.89 -8.13 20.91
N ALA A 25 9.42 -9.21 20.26
CA ALA A 25 9.99 -9.73 19.03
C ALA A 25 9.57 -8.91 17.83
N LYS A 26 10.31 -7.82 17.61
CA LYS A 26 10.37 -7.16 16.31
C LYS A 26 10.74 -8.20 15.24
N PRO A 27 10.09 -8.18 14.06
CA PRO A 27 10.46 -9.08 12.98
C PRO A 27 11.92 -8.84 12.55
N SER A 28 12.66 -9.93 12.31
CA SER A 28 14.04 -9.89 11.83
C SER A 28 14.09 -10.16 10.33
N LYS A 29 15.17 -9.74 9.67
CA LYS A 29 15.39 -10.01 8.24
C LYS A 29 15.49 -11.51 7.97
N ASP A 30 16.09 -12.27 8.88
CA ASP A 30 16.22 -13.73 8.74
C ASP A 30 14.85 -14.43 8.85
N SER A 31 13.96 -13.95 9.72
CA SER A 31 12.61 -14.52 9.83
C SER A 31 11.77 -14.20 8.59
N LEU A 32 11.93 -13.00 8.03
CA LEU A 32 11.31 -12.62 6.76
C LEU A 32 11.80 -13.51 5.61
N LEU A 33 13.12 -13.69 5.49
CA LEU A 33 13.71 -14.52 4.43
C LEU A 33 13.22 -15.97 4.53
N THR A 34 13.25 -16.54 5.74
CA THR A 34 12.78 -17.92 5.98
C THR A 34 11.31 -18.09 5.61
N ALA A 35 10.47 -17.12 5.98
CA ALA A 35 9.04 -17.16 5.64
C ALA A 35 8.82 -17.03 4.12
N TRP A 36 9.57 -16.15 3.46
CA TRP A 36 9.48 -15.98 2.02
C TRP A 36 9.94 -17.22 1.26
N GLU A 37 11.03 -17.88 1.69
CA GLU A 37 11.46 -19.15 1.09
C GLU A 37 10.37 -20.22 1.18
N GLN A 38 9.65 -20.27 2.31
CA GLN A 38 8.54 -21.19 2.48
C GLN A 38 7.39 -20.87 1.50
N VAL A 39 7.09 -19.59 1.30
CA VAL A 39 6.08 -19.14 0.33
C VAL A 39 6.45 -19.55 -1.10
N GLN A 40 7.73 -19.43 -1.49
CA GLN A 40 8.17 -19.89 -2.81
C GLN A 40 8.04 -21.40 -2.96
N LYS A 41 8.34 -22.19 -1.91
CA LYS A 41 8.20 -23.65 -1.92
C LYS A 41 6.74 -24.12 -1.93
N ASP A 42 5.86 -23.39 -1.24
CA ASP A 42 4.43 -23.73 -1.12
C ASP A 42 3.61 -23.28 -2.34
N SER A 43 4.17 -22.41 -3.19
CA SER A 43 3.51 -21.91 -4.39
C SER A 43 3.27 -23.03 -5.41
N SER A 44 2.02 -23.13 -5.89
CA SER A 44 1.63 -24.10 -6.93
C SER A 44 2.31 -23.85 -8.28
N TYR A 45 2.89 -22.66 -8.47
CA TYR A 45 3.56 -22.27 -9.71
C TYR A 45 5.07 -22.55 -9.68
N THR A 46 5.64 -22.86 -8.52
CA THR A 46 7.08 -23.13 -8.40
C THR A 46 7.37 -24.58 -8.81
N VAL A 47 8.16 -24.75 -9.86
CA VAL A 47 8.64 -26.06 -10.30
C VAL A 47 9.91 -26.44 -9.57
N LYS A 48 10.81 -25.46 -9.40
CA LYS A 48 12.11 -25.66 -8.76
C LYS A 48 12.48 -24.44 -7.93
N PHE A 49 12.92 -24.67 -6.70
CA PHE A 49 13.50 -23.65 -5.81
C PHE A 49 14.57 -24.29 -4.93
N GLU A 50 15.85 -24.10 -5.28
CA GLU A 50 16.99 -24.69 -4.57
C GLU A 50 18.04 -23.63 -4.25
N PRO A 51 18.63 -23.62 -3.04
CA PRO A 51 19.71 -22.70 -2.71
C PRO A 51 20.97 -23.05 -3.52
N THR A 52 21.68 -22.02 -3.97
CA THR A 52 22.95 -22.20 -4.71
C THR A 52 24.16 -22.08 -3.77
N LYS A 53 25.38 -22.13 -4.33
CA LYS A 53 26.62 -21.91 -3.58
C LYS A 53 26.83 -20.44 -3.20
N GLU A 54 26.15 -19.53 -3.89
CA GLU A 54 26.18 -18.09 -3.62
C GLU A 54 25.12 -17.74 -2.59
N LYS A 55 25.48 -16.88 -1.63
CA LYS A 55 24.57 -16.44 -0.57
C LYS A 55 23.41 -15.66 -1.19
N ASP A 56 22.18 -15.93 -0.74
CA ASP A 56 20.97 -15.23 -1.16
C ASP A 56 20.63 -15.40 -2.66
N VAL A 57 21.17 -16.45 -3.28
CA VAL A 57 20.92 -16.81 -4.69
C VAL A 57 20.34 -18.21 -4.78
N TYR A 58 19.23 -18.34 -5.50
CA TYR A 58 18.47 -19.59 -5.63
C TYR A 58 18.26 -19.94 -7.10
N ASP A 59 18.33 -21.23 -7.43
CA ASP A 59 17.90 -21.73 -8.73
C ASP A 59 16.37 -21.81 -8.72
N PHE A 60 15.72 -21.04 -9.59
CA PHE A 60 14.28 -20.85 -9.64
C PHE A 60 13.72 -21.19 -11.02
N GLU A 61 12.65 -21.99 -11.01
CA GLU A 61 11.87 -22.34 -12.20
C GLU A 61 10.39 -22.24 -11.87
N THR A 62 9.62 -21.56 -12.71
CA THR A 62 8.19 -21.33 -12.50
C THR A 62 7.37 -21.55 -13.76
N THR A 63 6.09 -21.91 -13.57
CA THR A 63 5.12 -22.09 -14.66
C THR A 63 4.29 -20.83 -14.93
N ILE A 64 4.20 -19.89 -13.98
CA ILE A 64 3.34 -18.70 -14.11
C ILE A 64 3.82 -17.75 -15.22
N PHE A 65 5.13 -17.73 -15.46
CA PHE A 65 5.77 -17.19 -16.64
C PHE A 65 6.93 -18.10 -17.02
N PRO A 66 7.26 -18.25 -18.32
CA PRO A 66 8.26 -19.21 -18.77
C PRO A 66 9.67 -18.73 -18.40
N TYR A 67 10.10 -19.06 -17.18
CA TYR A 67 11.39 -18.67 -16.64
C TYR A 67 12.09 -19.83 -15.94
N LYS A 68 13.37 -19.94 -16.24
CA LYS A 68 14.31 -20.89 -15.65
C LYS A 68 15.65 -20.20 -15.52
N GLY A 69 16.05 -19.90 -14.29
CA GLY A 69 17.27 -19.15 -14.06
C GLY A 69 17.58 -19.01 -12.57
N LYS A 70 18.30 -17.94 -12.24
CA LYS A 70 18.68 -17.64 -10.87
C LYS A 70 17.89 -16.44 -10.37
N ILE A 71 17.36 -16.57 -9.16
CA ILE A 71 16.80 -15.44 -8.44
C ILE A 71 17.79 -15.01 -7.36
N LYS A 72 18.06 -13.71 -7.29
CA LYS A 72 18.96 -13.12 -6.29
C LYS A 72 18.15 -12.22 -5.37
N VAL A 73 18.31 -12.37 -4.06
CA VAL A 73 17.73 -11.44 -3.09
C VAL A 73 18.66 -10.24 -2.98
N LEU A 74 18.15 -9.08 -3.38
CA LEU A 74 18.89 -7.83 -3.34
C LEU A 74 18.80 -7.17 -1.97
N ASN A 75 17.60 -7.17 -1.40
CA ASN A 75 17.32 -6.45 -0.17
C ASN A 75 16.14 -7.06 0.59
N LEU A 76 16.18 -6.87 1.91
CA LEU A 76 15.14 -7.27 2.85
C LEU A 76 14.74 -6.03 3.62
N LEU A 77 13.55 -5.53 3.31
CA LEU A 77 12.94 -4.35 3.90
C LEU A 77 11.91 -4.79 4.92
N ILE A 78 11.98 -4.22 6.11
CA ILE A 78 10.97 -4.41 7.16
C ILE A 78 10.55 -3.03 7.59
N GLU A 79 9.32 -2.68 7.27
CA GLU A 79 8.73 -1.40 7.61
C GLU A 79 7.64 -1.62 8.63
N LYS A 80 7.72 -0.89 9.75
CA LYS A 80 6.58 -0.79 10.66
C LYS A 80 5.50 -0.02 9.94
N LYS A 81 4.32 -0.62 9.76
CA LYS A 81 3.21 0.13 9.19
C LYS A 81 2.84 1.24 10.18
N PRO A 82 2.84 2.52 9.77
CA PRO A 82 2.22 3.54 10.60
C PRO A 82 0.73 3.20 10.66
N ALA A 83 0.12 3.31 11.84
CA ALA A 83 -1.24 2.88 12.12
C ALA A 83 -2.34 3.53 11.22
N HIS A 84 -1.97 4.42 10.29
CA HIS A 84 -2.89 5.27 9.53
C HIS A 84 -2.47 5.52 8.06
N PHE A 85 -1.65 4.68 7.42
CA PHE A 85 -1.31 4.90 6.00
C PHE A 85 -2.51 4.55 5.09
N TYR A 86 -3.37 5.54 4.87
CA TYR A 86 -4.64 5.51 4.14
C TYR A 86 -5.83 4.93 4.90
N GLU A 87 -6.09 5.46 6.09
CA GLU A 87 -7.42 5.46 6.68
C GLU A 87 -8.27 6.53 5.93
N PHE A 88 -8.80 6.17 4.75
CA PHE A 88 -10.05 6.81 4.33
C PHE A 88 -11.07 6.39 5.38
N GLN A 89 -11.38 7.33 6.26
CA GLN A 89 -12.29 7.25 7.40
C GLN A 89 -13.71 6.86 6.93
N GLU A 90 -13.92 5.61 6.53
CA GLU A 90 -15.25 5.10 6.18
C GLU A 90 -15.48 3.63 6.55
N TYR A 91 -14.61 3.03 7.36
CA TYR A 91 -14.96 1.79 8.06
C TYR A 91 -14.17 1.72 9.36
N GLY A 92 -14.84 1.98 10.49
CA GLY A 92 -14.27 1.91 11.84
C GLY A 92 -13.97 0.48 12.27
N ASP A 93 -13.08 -0.21 11.56
CA ASP A 93 -12.63 -1.54 11.92
C ASP A 93 -11.23 -1.43 12.51
N GLU A 94 -11.15 -1.56 13.83
CA GLU A 94 -9.93 -1.86 14.59
C GLU A 94 -9.45 -3.29 14.25
N THR A 95 -9.38 -3.65 12.97
CA THR A 95 -8.66 -4.86 12.57
C THR A 95 -7.19 -4.62 12.82
N PRO A 96 -6.48 -5.52 13.52
CA PRO A 96 -5.04 -5.45 13.61
C PRO A 96 -4.54 -5.46 12.17
N GLU A 97 -4.01 -4.34 11.67
CA GLU A 97 -3.18 -4.36 10.47
C GLU A 97 -1.85 -4.97 10.89
N GLY A 98 -1.26 -5.84 10.05
CA GLY A 98 0.00 -6.50 10.40
C GLY A 98 1.02 -5.45 10.82
N ASP A 99 1.57 -5.60 12.02
CA ASP A 99 2.39 -4.58 12.69
C ASP A 99 3.59 -4.14 11.83
N TYR A 100 4.07 -5.04 10.97
CA TYR A 100 5.15 -4.78 10.03
C TYR A 100 4.84 -5.37 8.65
N ALA A 101 5.22 -4.63 7.61
CA ALA A 101 5.32 -5.13 6.25
C ALA A 101 6.77 -5.52 5.96
N GLY A 102 6.96 -6.72 5.42
CA GLY A 102 8.23 -7.21 4.95
C GLY A 102 8.21 -7.28 3.43
N ILE A 103 9.19 -6.68 2.77
CA ILE A 103 9.34 -6.73 1.31
C ILE A 103 10.69 -7.37 0.99
N VAL A 104 10.65 -8.39 0.14
CA VAL A 104 11.82 -9.05 -0.41
C VAL A 104 12.06 -8.51 -1.82
N GLU A 105 13.11 -7.70 -1.98
CA GLU A 105 13.51 -7.19 -3.30
C GLU A 105 14.38 -8.24 -3.99
N LEU A 106 14.02 -8.58 -5.22
CA LEU A 106 14.58 -9.70 -5.95
C LEU A 106 15.00 -9.26 -7.35
N GLU A 107 16.05 -9.89 -7.85
CA GLU A 107 16.50 -9.79 -9.23
C GLU A 107 16.37 -11.17 -9.90
N LEU A 108 15.73 -11.22 -11.05
CA LEU A 108 15.70 -12.40 -11.91
C LEU A 108 16.83 -12.29 -12.93
N ASP A 109 17.78 -13.21 -12.86
CA ASP A 109 18.93 -13.23 -13.75
C ASP A 109 18.50 -13.54 -15.19
N GLY A 110 19.06 -12.82 -16.15
CA GLY A 110 18.83 -13.04 -17.59
C GLY A 110 17.49 -12.57 -18.14
N ILE A 111 16.74 -11.73 -17.43
CA ILE A 111 15.47 -11.15 -17.92
C ILE A 111 15.69 -9.76 -18.52
N ASP A 112 15.08 -9.52 -19.69
CA ASP A 112 15.03 -8.20 -20.33
C ASP A 112 13.68 -7.49 -20.12
N ASP A 113 13.66 -6.17 -20.36
CA ASP A 113 12.47 -5.32 -20.23
C ASP A 113 11.29 -5.77 -21.10
N LYS A 114 11.56 -6.34 -22.28
CA LYS A 114 10.52 -6.78 -23.21
C LYS A 114 9.82 -8.03 -22.68
N PHE A 115 10.57 -8.93 -22.06
CA PHE A 115 10.01 -10.07 -21.33
C PHE A 115 9.10 -9.61 -20.21
N LEU A 116 9.56 -8.68 -19.35
CA LEU A 116 8.75 -8.14 -18.24
C LEU A 116 7.49 -7.45 -18.74
N ARG A 117 7.56 -6.71 -19.86
CA ARG A 117 6.37 -6.10 -20.46
C ARG A 117 5.38 -7.15 -20.98
N LYS A 118 5.87 -8.21 -21.62
CA LYS A 118 5.04 -9.29 -22.18
C LYS A 118 4.34 -10.11 -21.09
N PHE A 119 5.05 -10.41 -20.01
CA PHE A 119 4.54 -11.21 -18.88
C PHE A 119 4.21 -10.36 -17.65
N SER A 120 3.89 -9.07 -17.85
CA SER A 120 3.74 -8.09 -16.77
C SER A 120 2.73 -8.52 -15.70
N TYR A 121 1.58 -9.05 -16.11
CA TYR A 121 0.54 -9.51 -15.20
C TYR A 121 0.95 -10.75 -14.40
N SER A 122 1.49 -11.77 -15.08
CA SER A 122 2.02 -12.99 -14.45
C SER A 122 3.14 -12.67 -13.46
N TYR A 123 4.10 -11.84 -13.90
CA TYR A 123 5.20 -11.38 -13.07
C TYR A 123 4.70 -10.61 -11.86
N HIS A 124 3.78 -9.65 -12.03
CA HIS A 124 3.23 -8.88 -10.92
C HIS A 124 2.45 -9.77 -9.93
N THR A 125 1.72 -10.76 -10.43
CA THR A 125 0.97 -11.71 -9.60
C THR A 125 1.90 -12.56 -8.75
N TRP A 126 2.99 -13.08 -9.34
CA TRP A 126 4.04 -13.76 -8.58
C TRP A 126 4.77 -12.81 -7.62
N ALA A 127 5.08 -11.59 -8.06
CA ALA A 127 5.83 -10.62 -7.28
C ALA A 127 5.09 -10.15 -6.02
N ARG A 128 3.75 -10.23 -6.02
CA ARG A 128 2.92 -9.93 -4.85
C ARG A 128 3.22 -10.83 -3.65
N ASP A 129 3.62 -12.08 -3.90
CA ASP A 129 3.92 -13.04 -2.84
C ASP A 129 5.32 -12.80 -2.22
N ASN A 130 6.07 -11.82 -2.72
CA ASN A 130 7.32 -11.34 -2.14
C ASN A 130 7.11 -10.29 -1.03
N ALA A 131 5.86 -9.84 -0.83
CA ALA A 131 5.47 -8.94 0.24
C ALA A 131 4.70 -9.73 1.32
N LEU A 132 5.23 -9.76 2.53
CA LEU A 132 4.65 -10.50 3.66
C LEU A 132 4.24 -9.53 4.78
N TYR A 133 3.21 -9.90 5.52
CA TYR A 133 2.72 -9.16 6.68
C TYR A 133 3.05 -9.91 7.96
N TYR A 134 3.78 -9.27 8.86
CA TYR A 134 4.07 -9.82 10.18
C TYR A 134 3.00 -9.40 11.17
N HIS A 135 2.53 -10.36 11.96
CA HIS A 135 1.63 -10.11 13.08
C HIS A 135 2.36 -10.35 14.39
N ALA A 136 2.42 -9.35 15.27
CA ALA A 136 3.22 -9.41 16.50
C ALA A 136 2.66 -10.40 17.52
N GLU A 137 1.33 -10.58 17.58
CA GLU A 137 0.72 -11.51 18.55
C GLU A 137 0.97 -12.97 18.18
N THR A 138 0.83 -13.32 16.89
CA THR A 138 1.01 -14.70 16.41
C THR A 138 2.46 -14.99 16.00
N LYS A 139 3.31 -13.95 15.96
CA LYS A 139 4.71 -14.00 15.53
C LYS A 139 4.91 -14.69 14.19
N LYS A 140 3.92 -14.54 13.30
CA LYS A 140 3.85 -15.24 12.02
C LYS A 140 3.79 -14.24 10.86
N TRP A 141 4.46 -14.61 9.78
CA TRP A 141 4.36 -13.95 8.49
C TRP A 141 3.20 -14.53 7.68
N TYR A 142 2.39 -13.65 7.11
CA TYR A 142 1.24 -14.00 6.28
C TYR A 142 1.45 -13.43 4.88
N THR A 143 1.07 -14.19 3.86
CA THR A 143 0.90 -13.65 2.51
C THR A 143 -0.30 -12.70 2.48
N PRO A 144 -0.42 -11.82 1.47
CA PRO A 144 -1.57 -10.92 1.37
C PRO A 144 -2.92 -11.64 1.33
N GLY A 145 -2.97 -12.83 0.71
CA GLY A 145 -4.16 -13.68 0.70
C GLY A 145 -4.49 -14.23 2.09
N GLN A 146 -3.53 -14.90 2.74
CA GLN A 146 -3.72 -15.43 4.09
C GLN A 146 -4.06 -14.35 5.11
N TRP A 147 -3.53 -13.16 4.91
CA TRP A 147 -3.82 -11.99 5.73
C TRP A 147 -5.28 -11.52 5.57
N ALA A 148 -5.80 -11.51 4.35
CA ALA A 148 -7.21 -11.19 4.10
C ALA A 148 -8.15 -12.22 4.75
N ASP A 149 -7.85 -13.51 4.59
CA ASP A 149 -8.62 -14.59 5.20
C ASP A 149 -8.60 -14.46 6.74
N TYR A 150 -7.42 -14.19 7.31
CA TYR A 150 -7.28 -13.97 8.76
C TYR A 150 -8.16 -12.81 9.25
N LYS A 151 -8.17 -11.66 8.55
CA LYS A 151 -9.05 -10.53 8.90
C LYS A 151 -10.52 -10.91 8.87
N GLU A 152 -10.94 -11.71 7.90
CA GLU A 152 -12.33 -12.18 7.83
C GLU A 152 -12.69 -13.05 9.04
N THR A 153 -11.79 -13.95 9.46
CA THR A 153 -12.01 -14.75 10.67
C THR A 153 -12.11 -13.90 11.94
N LEU A 154 -11.28 -12.86 12.07
CA LEU A 154 -11.34 -11.92 13.19
C LEU A 154 -12.67 -11.15 13.20
N LYS A 155 -13.12 -10.69 12.03
CA LYS A 155 -14.40 -9.99 11.89
C LYS A 155 -15.57 -10.90 12.28
N ALA A 156 -15.56 -12.15 11.83
CA ALA A 156 -16.58 -13.14 12.18
C ALA A 156 -16.58 -13.46 13.69
N ALA A 157 -15.40 -13.57 14.32
CA ALA A 157 -15.28 -13.80 15.75
C ALA A 157 -15.81 -12.60 16.57
N LYS A 158 -15.48 -11.36 16.17
CA LYS A 158 -15.98 -10.13 16.83
C LYS A 158 -17.50 -9.98 16.69
N SER A 159 -18.06 -10.27 15.51
CA SER A 159 -19.52 -10.18 15.30
C SER A 159 -20.27 -11.26 16.08
N ALA A 160 -19.72 -12.48 16.17
CA ALA A 160 -20.25 -13.54 17.02
C ALA A 160 -20.22 -13.16 18.51
N ALA A 161 -19.11 -12.60 19.00
CA ALA A 161 -19.00 -12.11 20.38
C ALA A 161 -20.00 -10.98 20.70
N THR A 162 -20.26 -10.09 19.73
CA THR A 162 -21.23 -8.99 19.88
C THR A 162 -22.67 -9.50 19.87
N SER A 163 -22.97 -10.54 19.09
CA SER A 163 -24.29 -11.17 19.05
C SER A 163 -24.65 -11.93 20.35
N GLY A 164 -23.64 -12.41 21.09
CA GLY A 164 -23.82 -13.05 22.40
C GLY A 164 -23.97 -12.07 23.58
N ALA A 165 -23.71 -10.77 23.37
CA ALA A 165 -23.67 -9.76 24.44
C ALA A 165 -24.92 -8.86 24.52
N VAL A 166 -26.04 -9.25 23.91
CA VAL A 166 -27.30 -8.48 23.99
C VAL A 166 -28.02 -8.78 25.32
N CYS A 167 -27.47 -8.22 26.39
CA CYS A 167 -28.16 -7.85 27.65
C CYS A 167 -27.52 -6.55 28.17
N GLY A 168 -27.54 -5.50 27.36
CA GLY A 168 -27.11 -4.14 27.70
C GLY A 168 -27.79 -3.14 26.74
N PRO A 169 -28.10 -1.91 27.18
CA PRO A 169 -28.92 -1.00 26.39
C PRO A 169 -28.24 -0.70 25.06
N ALA A 170 -29.01 -0.83 23.98
CA ALA A 170 -28.57 -0.64 22.61
C ALA A 170 -27.81 0.69 22.47
N LYS A 171 -26.58 0.65 21.92
CA LYS A 171 -25.89 1.84 21.46
C LYS A 171 -26.81 2.56 20.49
N ASN A 172 -27.10 3.82 20.80
CA ASN A 172 -28.04 4.66 20.07
C ASN A 172 -27.74 4.60 18.58
N LYS A 173 -28.79 4.37 17.79
CA LYS A 173 -28.77 4.55 16.34
C LYS A 173 -28.21 5.96 16.09
N GLU A 174 -27.04 6.02 15.46
CA GLU A 174 -26.61 7.25 14.82
C GLU A 174 -27.69 7.61 13.80
N GLU A 175 -28.41 8.69 14.07
CA GLU A 175 -29.34 9.27 13.11
C GLU A 175 -28.51 9.65 11.88
N GLY A 176 -28.73 8.95 10.76
CA GLY A 176 -28.04 9.25 9.51
C GLY A 176 -28.15 10.73 9.15
N PRO A 177 -27.24 11.27 8.32
CA PRO A 177 -27.20 12.69 8.02
C PRO A 177 -28.58 13.17 7.60
N THR A 178 -29.16 14.05 8.42
CA THR A 178 -30.50 14.59 8.15
C THR A 178 -30.48 15.34 6.83
N PHE A 179 -31.61 15.40 6.14
CA PHE A 179 -31.75 16.16 4.89
C PHE A 179 -31.24 17.61 5.03
N LEU A 180 -31.39 18.20 6.21
CA LEU A 180 -30.86 19.53 6.56
C LEU A 180 -29.32 19.58 6.56
N SER A 181 -28.65 18.55 7.10
CA SER A 181 -27.20 18.45 7.13
C SER A 181 -26.61 18.36 5.72
N VAL A 182 -27.22 17.53 4.87
CA VAL A 182 -26.84 17.45 3.46
C VAL A 182 -27.04 18.82 2.81
N LEU A 183 -28.20 19.47 2.97
CA LEU A 183 -28.50 20.78 2.38
C LEU A 183 -27.46 21.87 2.70
N ILE A 184 -26.98 21.90 3.94
CA ILE A 184 -25.98 22.87 4.41
C ILE A 184 -24.58 22.53 3.84
N SER A 185 -24.28 21.25 3.66
CA SER A 185 -22.96 20.78 3.21
C SER A 185 -22.63 21.14 1.75
N TRP A 186 -23.60 21.12 0.82
CA TRP A 186 -23.35 21.47 -0.60
C TRP A 186 -23.59 22.95 -0.93
N PHE A 187 -24.13 23.74 0.00
CA PHE A 187 -24.32 25.19 -0.16
C PHE A 187 -23.03 25.94 -0.55
N PRO A 188 -21.86 25.69 0.06
CA PRO A 188 -20.60 26.33 -0.35
C PRO A 188 -20.23 26.05 -1.81
N MET A 189 -20.53 24.85 -2.30
CA MET A 189 -20.24 24.45 -3.68
C MET A 189 -21.15 25.18 -4.68
N LEU A 190 -22.44 25.34 -4.37
CA LEU A 190 -23.35 26.12 -5.20
C LEU A 190 -22.99 27.61 -5.24
N LEU A 191 -22.60 28.19 -4.11
CA LEU A 191 -22.21 29.58 -4.04
C LEU A 191 -20.99 29.83 -4.93
N LEU A 192 -20.00 28.92 -4.90
CA LEU A 192 -18.84 28.98 -5.76
C LEU A 192 -19.23 28.92 -7.25
N ILE A 193 -20.14 28.03 -7.64
CA ILE A 193 -20.63 27.92 -9.03
C ILE A 193 -21.33 29.22 -9.45
N GLY A 194 -22.17 29.80 -8.59
CA GLY A 194 -22.87 31.06 -8.86
C GLY A 194 -21.91 32.23 -9.11
N VAL A 195 -20.89 32.36 -8.27
CA VAL A 195 -19.83 33.38 -8.43
C VAL A 195 -19.03 33.14 -9.72
N TRP A 196 -18.69 31.88 -10.03
CA TRP A 196 -17.94 31.53 -11.22
C TRP A 196 -18.70 31.85 -12.52
N VAL A 197 -20.00 31.55 -12.58
CA VAL A 197 -20.87 31.91 -13.71
C VAL A 197 -20.99 33.43 -13.85
N TYR A 198 -21.06 34.17 -12.74
CA TYR A 198 -21.04 35.63 -12.75
C TYR A 198 -19.75 36.17 -13.38
N PHE A 199 -18.59 35.64 -13.01
CA PHE A 199 -17.30 36.02 -13.62
C PHE A 199 -17.24 35.73 -15.11
N ILE A 200 -17.72 34.57 -15.57
CA ILE A 200 -17.76 34.24 -17.01
C ILE A 200 -18.67 35.22 -17.75
N THR A 201 -19.82 35.55 -17.17
CA THR A 201 -20.78 36.48 -17.78
C THR A 201 -20.22 37.91 -17.82
N ALA A 202 -19.50 38.31 -16.76
CA ALA A 202 -18.83 39.61 -16.69
C ALA A 202 -17.72 39.76 -17.73
N MET A 203 -16.87 38.72 -17.90
CA MET A 203 -15.81 38.73 -18.92
C MET A 203 -16.37 38.69 -20.36
N LYS A 204 -17.45 37.94 -20.60
CA LYS A 204 -18.12 37.91 -21.92
C LYS A 204 -18.67 39.29 -22.32
N ARG A 205 -19.18 40.08 -21.37
CA ARG A 205 -19.60 41.47 -21.63
C ARG A 205 -18.43 42.40 -21.91
N ALA A 206 -17.27 42.16 -21.31
CA ALA A 206 -16.06 42.95 -21.57
C ALA A 206 -15.42 42.65 -22.94
N ALA A 207 -15.51 41.40 -23.42
CA ALA A 207 -14.91 40.96 -24.68
C ALA A 207 -15.60 41.51 -25.95
N GLY A 208 -16.83 42.01 -25.86
CA GLY A 208 -17.57 42.58 -27.01
C GLY A 208 -17.08 43.95 -27.49
N LYS A 209 -16.01 44.51 -26.90
CA LYS A 209 -15.46 45.83 -27.25
C LYS A 209 -14.21 45.79 -28.13
N TYR A 210 -13.68 44.62 -28.47
CA TYR A 210 -12.49 44.52 -29.33
C TYR A 210 -12.89 44.20 -30.78
N PRO A 211 -12.47 45.02 -31.76
CA PRO A 211 -12.72 44.72 -33.17
C PRO A 211 -12.05 43.39 -33.53
N ASN A 212 -12.73 42.59 -34.35
CA ASN A 212 -12.29 41.26 -34.74
C ASN A 212 -10.86 41.34 -35.32
N PRO A 213 -9.89 40.55 -34.81
CA PRO A 213 -8.51 40.55 -35.31
C PRO A 213 -8.38 40.34 -36.82
N GLN A 214 -9.31 39.61 -37.44
CA GLN A 214 -9.34 39.41 -38.88
C GLN A 214 -9.73 40.67 -39.66
N ILE A 215 -10.59 41.51 -39.10
CA ILE A 215 -10.97 42.80 -39.71
C ILE A 215 -9.79 43.77 -39.63
N VAL A 216 -9.13 43.84 -38.46
CA VAL A 216 -7.94 44.69 -38.27
C VAL A 216 -6.78 44.25 -39.18
N ALA A 217 -6.58 42.94 -39.35
CA ALA A 217 -5.56 42.40 -40.26
C ALA A 217 -5.87 42.71 -41.73
N ALA A 218 -7.14 42.66 -42.14
CA ALA A 218 -7.56 42.98 -43.50
C ALA A 218 -7.37 44.48 -43.82
N GLU A 219 -7.70 45.37 -42.88
CA GLU A 219 -7.46 46.81 -43.01
C GLU A 219 -5.95 47.12 -43.12
N ASN A 220 -5.12 46.53 -42.25
CA ASN A 220 -3.68 46.74 -42.27
C ASN A 220 -3.03 46.28 -43.58
N ASN A 221 -3.42 45.12 -44.11
CA ASN A 221 -2.90 44.62 -45.39
C ASN A 221 -3.30 45.50 -46.57
N THR A 222 -4.46 46.15 -46.49
CA THR A 222 -4.92 47.10 -47.51
C THR A 222 -4.08 48.38 -47.47
N LEU A 223 -3.87 48.94 -46.27
CA LEU A 223 -3.03 50.12 -46.07
C LEU A 223 -1.58 49.88 -46.53
N LEU A 224 -1.01 48.69 -46.25
CA LEU A 224 0.34 48.34 -46.68
C LEU A 224 0.46 48.28 -48.21
N LYS A 225 -0.56 47.79 -48.91
CA LYS A 225 -0.57 47.77 -50.38
C LYS A 225 -0.64 49.18 -50.96
N GLU A 226 -1.46 50.06 -50.38
CA GLU A 226 -1.55 51.46 -50.80
C GLU A 226 -0.21 52.19 -50.62
N ILE A 227 0.44 52.01 -49.48
CA ILE A 227 1.77 52.60 -49.21
C ILE A 227 2.80 52.11 -50.23
N LEU A 228 2.80 50.81 -50.54
CA LEU A 228 3.76 50.20 -51.45
C LEU A 228 3.55 50.66 -52.91
N GLU A 229 2.30 50.84 -53.33
CA GLU A 229 1.95 51.43 -54.63
C GLU A 229 2.38 52.91 -54.73
N VAL A 230 2.18 53.69 -53.67
CA VAL A 230 2.64 55.09 -53.62
C VAL A 230 4.17 55.17 -53.70
N LEU A 231 4.89 54.28 -53.02
CA LEU A 231 6.35 54.24 -53.07
C LEU A 231 6.88 53.85 -54.46
N LYS A 232 6.28 52.85 -55.11
CA LYS A 232 6.63 52.47 -56.49
C LYS A 232 6.36 53.56 -57.50
N ARG A 233 5.30 54.35 -57.31
CA ARG A 233 4.98 55.48 -58.20
C ARG A 233 6.00 56.63 -58.06
N LYS A 234 6.72 56.70 -56.93
CA LYS A 234 7.63 57.81 -56.60
C LYS A 234 9.11 57.52 -56.88
N SER A 235 9.49 56.27 -57.20
CA SER A 235 10.83 55.88 -57.68
C SER A 235 10.87 55.77 -59.19
#